data_AF-A0A3B9KHV1-F1
#
_entry.id   AF-A0A3B9KHV1-F1
#
_cell.length_a   1.000
_cell.length_b   1.000
_cell.length_c   1.000
_cell.angle_alpha   90.00
_cell.angle_beta   90.00
_cell.angle_gamma   90.00
#
_symmetry.space_group_name_H-M   'P 1'
#
loop_
_entity.id
_entity.type
_entity.pdbx_description
1 polymer ?
#
loop_
_entity_poly.entity_id
_entity_poly.type
_entity_poly.pdbx_seq_one_letter_code
_entity_poly.pdbx_strand_id
1 'polypeptide(L)'
;MRLNMLAISTFFLVRENSQLGACIVLLYLFIYLSANLLGRPGYVTMLITRIELENIKSYRQVNLDFRRGTTAISGANGAGKTTIVEAIGYALFDFLPYSQAQFVREGEKYGRIVVHLIGSDDRAYTVERRCGSGAYWFVYDCEADYRVEQRTDVVDKLHELFGIDRERSLKALFRDALGVPQGSFTSIFLEGGSDRKLKFDALLQIEDYKNAADYLLDAQKEYKEQVQVQLNEIQRLEFETRELEDWRIRLKDLHALYQEQTAQITQWTQQVDVLEARSTVLTKQRDELRERENLYKHSKTTHESLQYRLRDREQELNLARTAQLAVQASLPDYQRYQQANEMLKRLRQDQQRRNELRQQQGKLSGTLAKIQTIIAHLHERLEEVKAAGQRVVELSPLVDTQHDLEKQHDDLTRKVEQYDGLVKEGKRLVQQYNGYLQQQENLARKISDIEPLKALAAQLQERVEAVAQLRAQLSERGSRQRQLQEKREQLRQKQEERENFATRLRKAENNITKIEEHRHEAEELPALQVQYDQFSEQRYRLEGNIEGYTKSRRQSAGGLCPFLHEPCLNIKQRGIISLESYFDGLLEKDRARLDEINRQQITIAERITFVKKYA
;
A
#
# COMPACT_ATOMS: atom_id res chain seq x y z
N MET A 1 25.03 -19.07 57.04
CA MET A 1 23.61 -18.84 56.65
C MET A 1 23.00 -17.60 57.34
N ARG A 2 23.75 -16.49 57.46
CA ARG A 2 23.30 -15.17 57.96
C ARG A 2 23.98 -14.01 57.21
N LEU A 3 24.27 -14.19 55.91
CA LEU A 3 24.87 -13.14 55.06
C LEU A 3 24.04 -12.81 53.79
N ASN A 4 22.99 -13.57 53.48
CA ASN A 4 22.19 -13.33 52.26
C ASN A 4 21.04 -12.32 52.44
N MET A 5 20.86 -11.72 53.61
CA MET A 5 19.69 -10.88 53.89
C MET A 5 19.98 -9.37 53.91
N LEU A 6 21.24 -8.94 54.03
CA LEU A 6 21.60 -7.51 54.00
C LEU A 6 21.82 -6.96 52.59
N ALA A 7 22.22 -7.79 51.62
CA ALA A 7 22.41 -7.34 50.23
C ALA A 7 21.09 -7.04 49.49
N ILE A 8 19.96 -7.60 49.95
CA ILE A 8 18.66 -7.45 49.31
C ILE A 8 17.93 -6.18 49.80
N SER A 9 18.22 -5.69 51.01
CA SER A 9 17.52 -4.49 51.55
C SER A 9 18.02 -3.17 50.94
N THR A 10 19.29 -3.10 50.52
CA THR A 10 19.88 -1.90 49.91
C THR A 10 19.50 -1.75 48.44
N PHE A 11 19.03 -2.81 47.78
CA PHE A 11 18.60 -2.79 46.38
C PHE A 11 17.24 -2.08 46.19
N PHE A 12 16.44 -1.95 47.24
CA PHE A 12 15.09 -1.37 47.17
C PHE A 12 15.02 0.15 47.41
N LEU A 13 16.09 0.79 47.86
CA LEU A 13 16.11 2.21 48.25
C LEU A 13 16.76 3.16 47.22
N VAL A 14 17.20 2.65 46.07
CA VAL A 14 17.86 3.45 45.01
C VAL A 14 16.98 3.52 43.77
N ARG A 15 15.68 3.79 43.95
CA ARG A 15 14.75 3.99 42.83
C ARG A 15 14.70 5.43 42.31
N GLU A 16 15.47 6.36 42.88
CA GLU A 16 15.30 7.79 42.59
C GLU A 16 16.52 8.57 42.11
N ASN A 17 17.73 8.01 41.98
CA ASN A 17 18.81 8.68 41.25
C ASN A 17 19.92 7.69 40.86
N SER A 18 19.84 7.19 39.63
CA SER A 18 20.66 6.09 39.10
C SER A 18 22.15 6.43 38.95
N GLN A 19 22.53 7.72 38.92
CA GLN A 19 23.94 8.12 38.82
C GLN A 19 24.66 8.18 40.18
N LEU A 20 24.01 8.69 41.25
CA LEU A 20 24.66 8.78 42.57
C LEU A 20 24.80 7.42 43.26
N GLY A 21 23.79 6.55 43.12
CA GLY A 21 23.81 5.22 43.74
C GLY A 21 24.90 4.31 43.17
N ALA A 22 25.11 4.37 41.85
CA ALA A 22 26.17 3.62 41.17
C ALA A 22 27.56 4.13 41.58
N CYS A 23 27.76 5.46 41.69
CA CYS A 23 29.02 6.04 42.12
C CYS A 23 29.39 5.67 43.56
N ILE A 24 28.42 5.62 44.49
CA ILE A 24 28.71 5.28 45.90
C ILE A 24 29.06 3.80 46.06
N VAL A 25 28.39 2.90 45.33
CA VAL A 25 28.72 1.46 45.35
C VAL A 25 30.08 1.19 44.71
N LEU A 26 30.40 1.86 43.59
CA LEU A 26 31.73 1.80 42.97
C LEU A 26 32.80 2.37 43.90
N LEU A 27 32.55 3.49 44.58
CA LEU A 27 33.49 4.08 45.54
C LEU A 27 33.74 3.15 46.73
N TYR A 28 32.69 2.53 47.29
CA TYR A 28 32.83 1.55 48.37
C TYR A 28 33.56 0.29 47.91
N LEU A 29 33.28 -0.21 46.71
CA LEU A 29 33.98 -1.37 46.15
C LEU A 29 35.45 -1.04 45.87
N PHE A 30 35.75 0.18 45.40
CA PHE A 30 37.11 0.67 45.16
C PHE A 30 37.88 0.89 46.47
N ILE A 31 37.23 1.41 47.52
CA ILE A 31 37.81 1.54 48.87
C ILE A 31 38.04 0.16 49.50
N TYR A 32 37.11 -0.80 49.30
CA TYR A 32 37.24 -2.15 49.86
C TYR A 32 38.25 -3.02 49.09
N LEU A 33 38.40 -2.83 47.77
CA LEU A 33 39.46 -3.46 46.98
C LEU A 33 40.83 -2.81 47.26
N SER A 34 40.91 -1.48 47.34
CA SER A 34 42.17 -0.78 47.66
C SER A 34 42.63 -1.05 49.09
N ALA A 35 41.72 -1.27 50.04
CA ALA A 35 42.08 -1.71 51.39
C ALA A 35 42.59 -3.16 51.46
N ASN A 36 42.29 -4.00 50.45
CA ASN A 36 42.87 -5.34 50.31
C ASN A 36 44.14 -5.37 49.44
N LEU A 37 44.34 -4.37 48.56
CA LEU A 37 45.56 -4.19 47.76
C LEU A 37 46.67 -3.41 48.48
N LEU A 38 46.32 -2.57 49.46
CA LEU A 38 47.30 -1.96 50.36
C LEU A 38 47.73 -3.04 51.37
N GLY A 39 48.80 -3.76 51.00
CA GLY A 39 49.48 -4.71 51.84
C GLY A 39 49.63 -4.19 53.28
N ARG A 40 49.37 -5.07 54.24
CA ARG A 40 49.52 -4.79 55.67
C ARG A 40 50.85 -4.05 55.92
N PRO A 41 50.85 -2.90 56.62
CA PRO A 41 52.07 -2.20 57.00
C PRO A 41 52.73 -2.97 58.14
N GLY A 42 53.50 -3.98 57.76
CA GLY A 42 54.30 -4.82 58.64
C GLY A 42 55.41 -5.44 57.81
N TYR A 43 56.30 -4.60 57.28
CA TYR A 43 57.48 -5.06 56.54
C TYR A 43 58.44 -5.77 57.49
N VAL A 44 58.27 -7.07 57.67
CA VAL A 44 59.36 -7.94 58.10
C VAL A 44 60.12 -8.28 56.82
N THR A 45 61.24 -7.59 56.62
CA THR A 45 62.17 -7.88 55.54
C THR A 45 62.90 -9.18 55.86
N MET A 46 62.99 -10.07 54.87
CA MET A 46 63.75 -11.31 54.98
C MET A 46 65.17 -11.03 55.49
N LEU A 47 65.64 -11.84 56.45
CA LEU A 47 66.95 -11.70 57.07
C LEU A 47 67.74 -12.99 56.97
N ILE A 48 68.90 -12.95 56.33
CA ILE A 48 69.85 -14.07 56.33
C ILE A 48 70.60 -14.08 57.67
N THR A 49 70.56 -15.19 58.38
CA THR A 49 71.18 -15.35 59.70
C THR A 49 72.47 -16.14 59.65
N ARG A 50 72.59 -17.11 58.73
CA ARG A 50 73.79 -17.94 58.58
C ARG A 50 73.90 -18.50 57.18
N ILE A 51 75.12 -18.68 56.70
CA ILE A 51 75.41 -19.44 55.48
C ILE A 51 76.48 -20.50 55.74
N GLU A 52 76.26 -21.67 55.16
CA GLU A 52 77.19 -22.79 55.17
C GLU A 52 77.54 -23.12 53.72
N LEU A 53 78.84 -23.15 53.41
CA LEU A 53 79.34 -23.48 52.09
C LEU A 53 80.27 -24.69 52.18
N GLU A 54 80.08 -25.64 51.27
CA GLU A 54 80.93 -26.81 51.11
C GLU A 54 81.31 -26.94 49.63
N ASN A 55 82.61 -27.05 49.35
CA ASN A 55 83.17 -27.21 48.00
C ASN A 55 82.75 -26.13 46.98
N ILE A 56 82.71 -24.86 47.41
CA ILE A 56 82.39 -23.70 46.57
C ILE A 56 83.65 -22.84 46.37
N LYS A 57 84.16 -22.77 45.13
CA LYS A 57 85.41 -22.07 44.76
C LYS A 57 86.54 -22.26 45.80
N SER A 58 86.96 -21.19 46.47
CA SER A 58 88.05 -21.20 47.45
C SER A 58 87.69 -21.87 48.78
N TYR A 59 86.40 -22.10 49.07
CA TYR A 59 85.91 -22.66 50.32
C TYR A 59 85.81 -24.19 50.25
N ARG A 60 86.52 -24.89 51.14
CA ARG A 60 86.31 -26.34 51.37
C ARG A 60 85.06 -26.56 52.19
N GLN A 61 85.03 -25.89 53.33
CA GLN A 61 83.92 -25.86 54.26
C GLN A 61 84.03 -24.55 55.04
N VAL A 62 82.96 -23.76 55.09
CA VAL A 62 82.90 -22.53 55.89
C VAL A 62 81.48 -22.31 56.39
N ASN A 63 81.36 -21.86 57.64
CA ASN A 63 80.10 -21.41 58.24
C ASN A 63 80.28 -19.95 58.64
N LEU A 64 79.39 -19.08 58.19
CA LEU A 64 79.41 -17.66 58.48
C LEU A 64 78.07 -17.24 59.06
N ASP A 65 78.11 -16.66 60.25
CA ASP A 65 76.94 -16.11 60.92
C ASP A 65 76.81 -14.62 60.60
N PHE A 66 75.62 -14.20 60.24
CA PHE A 66 75.25 -12.81 59.98
C PHE A 66 74.43 -12.26 61.14
N ARG A 67 74.67 -10.98 61.45
CA ARG A 67 73.91 -10.25 62.46
C ARG A 67 73.10 -9.15 61.78
N ARG A 68 72.01 -8.73 62.43
CA ARG A 68 71.25 -7.54 62.01
C ARG A 68 72.18 -6.33 61.96
N GLY A 69 72.06 -5.54 60.89
CA GLY A 69 72.88 -4.35 60.64
C GLY A 69 73.84 -4.53 59.47
N THR A 70 74.87 -3.67 59.40
CA THR A 70 75.85 -3.67 58.31
C THR A 70 76.97 -4.66 58.59
N THR A 71 77.10 -5.68 57.74
CA THR A 71 78.22 -6.63 57.79
C THR A 71 79.24 -6.29 56.71
N ALA A 72 80.48 -5.99 57.10
CA ALA A 72 81.59 -5.75 56.16
C ALA A 72 82.43 -7.02 56.01
N ILE A 73 82.52 -7.55 54.78
CA ILE A 73 83.36 -8.72 54.46
C ILE A 73 84.67 -8.23 53.83
N SER A 74 85.75 -8.24 54.61
CA SER A 74 87.09 -7.81 54.17
C SER A 74 88.08 -8.96 54.07
N GLY A 75 89.05 -8.86 53.18
CA GLY A 75 90.06 -9.89 52.90
C GLY A 75 90.86 -9.57 51.65
N ALA A 76 91.92 -10.33 51.35
CA ALA A 76 92.71 -10.14 50.14
C ALA A 76 91.85 -10.33 48.85
N ASN A 77 92.31 -9.79 47.73
CA ASN A 77 91.69 -10.10 46.44
C ASN A 77 91.87 -11.60 46.14
N GLY A 78 90.80 -12.25 45.69
CA GLY A 78 90.78 -13.71 45.50
C GLY A 78 90.48 -14.53 46.75
N ALA A 79 90.27 -13.91 47.92
CA ALA A 79 89.93 -14.63 49.16
C ALA A 79 88.49 -15.18 49.24
N GLY A 80 87.69 -15.06 48.17
CA GLY A 80 86.32 -15.58 48.12
C GLY A 80 85.22 -14.64 48.61
N LYS A 81 85.50 -13.35 48.85
CA LYS A 81 84.50 -12.36 49.34
C LYS A 81 83.24 -12.31 48.47
N THR A 82 83.41 -12.16 47.16
CA THR A 82 82.30 -12.12 46.20
C THR A 82 81.58 -13.45 46.12
N THR A 83 82.28 -14.57 46.36
CA THR A 83 81.72 -15.92 46.33
C THR A 83 80.63 -16.11 47.39
N ILE A 84 80.71 -15.44 48.54
CA ILE A 84 79.67 -15.50 49.58
C ILE A 84 78.36 -14.89 49.07
N VAL A 85 78.43 -13.71 48.44
CA VAL A 85 77.25 -13.03 47.87
C VAL A 85 76.69 -13.80 46.68
N GLU A 86 77.56 -14.35 45.82
CA GLU A 86 77.18 -15.22 44.71
C GLU A 86 76.48 -16.50 45.20
N ALA A 87 76.92 -17.09 46.33
CA ALA A 87 76.29 -18.27 46.91
C ALA A 87 74.88 -17.98 47.43
N ILE A 88 74.68 -16.83 48.07
CA ILE A 88 73.35 -16.35 48.48
C ILE A 88 72.46 -16.13 47.24
N GLY A 89 72.99 -15.43 46.23
CA GLY A 89 72.28 -15.16 44.98
C GLY A 89 71.86 -16.42 44.23
N TYR A 90 72.73 -17.43 44.23
CA TYR A 90 72.41 -18.72 43.67
C TYR A 90 71.38 -19.43 44.53
N ALA A 91 71.63 -19.64 45.82
CA ALA A 91 70.73 -20.41 46.70
C ALA A 91 69.29 -19.90 46.72
N LEU A 92 69.11 -18.58 46.71
CA LEU A 92 67.81 -17.94 46.93
C LEU A 92 67.14 -17.38 45.66
N PHE A 93 67.92 -16.94 44.66
CA PHE A 93 67.38 -16.17 43.53
C PHE A 93 67.66 -16.81 42.16
N ASP A 94 68.26 -18.00 42.14
CA ASP A 94 68.67 -18.67 40.91
C ASP A 94 69.58 -17.84 39.99
N PHE A 95 70.43 -17.00 40.60
CA PHE A 95 71.34 -16.11 39.88
C PHE A 95 72.81 -16.49 40.06
N LEU A 96 73.48 -16.77 38.94
CA LEU A 96 74.94 -16.79 38.80
C LEU A 96 75.33 -16.05 37.52
N PRO A 97 76.38 -15.21 37.54
CA PRO A 97 76.85 -14.50 36.35
C PRO A 97 77.69 -15.39 35.40
N TYR A 98 77.92 -16.65 35.75
CA TYR A 98 78.71 -17.64 35.00
C TYR A 98 78.13 -19.05 35.17
N SER A 99 78.76 -20.06 34.56
CA SER A 99 78.23 -21.45 34.57
C SER A 99 78.40 -22.14 35.93
N GLN A 100 77.47 -23.04 36.28
CA GLN A 100 77.51 -23.76 37.56
C GLN A 100 78.79 -24.58 37.76
N ALA A 101 79.39 -25.09 36.68
CA ALA A 101 80.63 -25.85 36.73
C ALA A 101 81.83 -25.02 37.24
N GLN A 102 81.85 -23.72 36.93
CA GLN A 102 82.88 -22.80 37.44
C GLN A 102 82.64 -22.37 38.89
N PHE A 103 81.48 -22.70 39.45
CA PHE A 103 81.14 -22.39 40.83
C PHE A 103 81.59 -23.46 41.83
N VAL A 104 81.57 -24.72 41.39
CA VAL A 104 82.09 -25.85 42.15
C VAL A 104 83.60 -25.75 42.24
N ARG A 105 84.16 -26.04 43.41
CA ARG A 105 85.61 -26.06 43.63
C ARG A 105 86.31 -27.07 42.70
N GLU A 106 87.45 -26.68 42.14
CA GLU A 106 88.25 -27.56 41.28
C GLU A 106 88.61 -28.87 41.97
N GLY A 107 88.37 -30.00 41.28
CA GLY A 107 88.58 -31.35 41.79
C GLY A 107 87.37 -31.98 42.48
N GLU A 108 86.33 -31.20 42.81
CA GLU A 108 85.12 -31.69 43.49
C GLU A 108 83.97 -31.93 42.50
N LYS A 109 83.10 -32.90 42.80
CA LYS A 109 81.96 -33.26 41.92
C LYS A 109 80.71 -32.43 42.17
N TYR A 110 80.59 -31.82 43.35
CA TYR A 110 79.44 -31.02 43.75
C TYR A 110 79.85 -29.97 44.78
N GLY A 111 79.04 -28.92 44.89
CA GLY A 111 79.10 -27.94 45.96
C GLY A 111 77.74 -27.81 46.64
N ARG A 112 77.74 -27.53 47.94
CA ARG A 112 76.54 -27.43 48.78
C ARG A 112 76.50 -26.06 49.46
N ILE A 113 75.32 -25.45 49.44
CA ILE A 113 75.05 -24.13 50.02
C ILE A 113 73.82 -24.27 50.90
N VAL A 114 73.95 -23.93 52.17
CA VAL A 114 72.83 -23.91 53.11
C VAL A 114 72.69 -22.49 53.64
N VAL A 115 71.54 -21.87 53.41
CA VAL A 115 71.23 -20.52 53.86
C VAL A 115 70.14 -20.61 54.92
N HIS A 116 70.46 -20.16 56.13
CA HIS A 116 69.48 -19.97 57.19
C HIS A 116 68.96 -18.55 57.13
N LEU A 117 67.64 -18.40 57.14
CA LEU A 117 66.97 -17.11 57.00
C LEU A 117 65.73 -17.04 57.87
N ILE A 118 65.31 -15.81 58.17
CA ILE A 118 64.01 -15.50 58.75
C ILE A 118 63.14 -14.93 57.62
N GLY A 119 61.98 -15.54 57.41
CA GLY A 119 61.02 -15.15 56.37
C GLY A 119 60.24 -13.87 56.70
N SER A 120 59.42 -13.40 55.75
CA SER A 120 58.52 -12.27 55.94
C SER A 120 57.41 -12.51 56.98
N ASP A 121 57.23 -13.76 57.38
CA ASP A 121 56.33 -14.24 58.43
C ASP A 121 57.02 -14.39 59.81
N ASP A 122 58.27 -13.92 59.94
CA ASP A 122 59.11 -13.96 61.15
C ASP A 122 59.48 -15.39 61.62
N ARG A 123 59.36 -16.39 60.74
CA ARG A 123 59.75 -17.79 61.03
C ARG A 123 61.13 -18.14 60.51
N ALA A 124 61.79 -19.11 61.16
CA ALA A 124 63.09 -19.60 60.74
C ALA A 124 63.00 -20.68 59.64
N TYR A 125 63.72 -20.46 58.55
CA TYR A 125 63.81 -21.36 57.41
C TYR A 125 65.25 -21.72 57.07
N THR A 126 65.43 -22.92 56.55
CA THR A 126 66.70 -23.38 55.99
C THR A 126 66.51 -23.70 54.50
N VAL A 127 67.27 -23.01 53.66
CA VAL A 127 67.29 -23.24 52.21
C VAL A 127 68.59 -23.91 51.83
N GLU A 128 68.52 -25.16 51.37
CA GLU A 128 69.66 -25.90 50.87
C GLU A 128 69.63 -25.99 49.34
N ARG A 129 70.78 -25.69 48.73
CA ARG A 129 70.98 -25.79 47.29
C ARG A 129 72.29 -26.48 46.96
N ARG A 130 72.23 -27.46 46.05
CA ARG A 130 73.41 -28.17 45.53
C ARG A 130 73.68 -27.81 44.08
N CYS A 131 74.93 -27.49 43.76
CA CYS A 131 75.42 -27.24 42.40
C CYS A 131 76.39 -28.35 41.94
N GLY A 132 76.47 -28.60 40.63
CA GLY A 132 77.31 -29.65 40.05
C GLY A 132 76.55 -30.95 39.82
N SER A 133 77.19 -32.10 40.11
CA SER A 133 76.53 -33.41 39.98
C SER A 133 75.44 -33.57 41.05
N GLY A 134 74.19 -33.76 40.60
CA GLY A 134 73.01 -33.89 41.45
C GLY A 134 72.48 -32.56 41.96
N ALA A 135 71.86 -31.75 41.09
CA ALA A 135 71.20 -30.52 41.48
C ALA A 135 70.04 -30.82 42.46
N TYR A 136 70.06 -30.17 43.61
CA TYR A 136 69.09 -30.40 44.69
C TYR A 136 68.61 -29.04 45.22
N TRP A 137 67.30 -28.96 45.45
CA TRP A 137 66.62 -27.80 46.02
C TRP A 137 65.85 -28.27 47.23
N PHE A 138 65.99 -27.57 48.34
CA PHE A 138 65.33 -27.93 49.57
C PHE A 138 65.04 -26.68 50.40
N VAL A 139 63.80 -26.56 50.86
CA VAL A 139 63.40 -25.56 51.85
C VAL A 139 62.79 -26.30 53.01
N TYR A 140 63.27 -26.02 54.21
CA TYR A 140 62.76 -26.54 55.46
C TYR A 140 62.24 -25.40 56.33
N ASP A 141 61.00 -25.53 56.78
CA ASP A 141 60.40 -24.70 57.82
C ASP A 141 60.69 -25.35 59.18
N CYS A 142 61.54 -24.69 59.97
CA CYS A 142 61.99 -25.21 61.25
C CYS A 142 60.89 -25.23 62.31
N GLU A 143 59.85 -24.40 62.18
CA GLU A 143 58.77 -24.29 63.16
C GLU A 143 57.60 -25.21 62.81
N ALA A 144 57.30 -25.37 61.52
CA ALA A 144 56.19 -26.21 61.05
C ALA A 144 56.60 -27.67 60.75
N ASP A 145 57.90 -28.00 60.85
CA ASP A 145 58.48 -29.29 60.43
C ASP A 145 58.06 -29.70 59.01
N TYR A 146 58.04 -28.71 58.11
CA TYR A 146 57.57 -28.86 56.74
C TYR A 146 58.72 -28.72 55.74
N ARG A 147 58.75 -29.60 54.73
CA ARG A 147 59.82 -29.65 53.73
C ARG A 147 59.29 -29.59 52.30
N VAL A 148 60.00 -28.83 51.46
CA VAL A 148 59.73 -28.68 50.03
C VAL A 148 60.99 -29.01 49.24
N GLU A 149 60.89 -29.95 48.31
CA GLU A 149 62.03 -30.47 47.52
C GLU A 149 61.89 -30.20 46.01
N GLN A 150 60.66 -30.00 45.53
CA GLN A 150 60.41 -29.76 44.11
C GLN A 150 60.77 -28.33 43.73
N ARG A 151 61.54 -28.16 42.63
CA ARG A 151 62.04 -26.84 42.21
C ARG A 151 60.94 -25.77 42.08
N THR A 152 59.81 -26.09 41.45
CA THR A 152 58.69 -25.14 41.28
C THR A 152 58.16 -24.67 42.62
N ASP A 153 57.95 -25.60 43.54
CA ASP A 153 57.34 -25.37 44.83
C ASP A 153 58.32 -24.65 45.76
N VAL A 154 59.62 -24.95 45.64
CA VAL A 154 60.69 -24.20 46.31
C VAL A 154 60.73 -22.75 45.83
N VAL A 155 60.62 -22.51 44.52
CA VAL A 155 60.58 -21.15 43.97
C VAL A 155 59.32 -20.41 44.43
N ASP A 156 58.15 -21.04 44.36
CA ASP A 156 56.90 -20.47 44.88
C ASP A 156 56.99 -20.17 46.38
N LYS A 157 57.64 -21.04 47.15
CA LYS A 157 57.87 -20.79 48.58
C LYS A 157 58.83 -19.64 48.79
N LEU A 158 59.91 -19.53 48.02
CA LEU A 158 60.82 -18.38 48.08
C LEU A 158 60.11 -17.07 47.73
N HIS A 159 59.19 -17.08 46.75
CA HIS A 159 58.33 -15.95 46.43
C HIS A 159 57.46 -15.51 47.62
N GLU A 160 56.82 -16.47 48.29
CA GLU A 160 56.04 -16.23 49.50
C GLU A 160 56.92 -15.66 50.64
N LEU A 161 58.07 -16.28 50.89
CA LEU A 161 59.02 -15.87 51.94
C LEU A 161 59.56 -14.45 51.72
N PHE A 162 59.72 -14.03 50.47
CA PHE A 162 60.18 -12.68 50.13
C PHE A 162 59.03 -11.67 50.02
N GLY A 163 57.77 -12.12 50.03
CA GLY A 163 56.60 -11.26 49.80
C GLY A 163 56.58 -10.69 48.37
N ILE A 164 57.08 -11.44 47.40
CA ILE A 164 57.18 -11.04 45.99
C ILE A 164 56.16 -11.84 45.18
N ASP A 165 55.42 -11.16 44.31
CA ASP A 165 54.46 -11.80 43.39
C ASP A 165 55.13 -12.91 42.54
N ARG A 166 54.41 -14.02 42.34
CA ARG A 166 54.92 -15.25 41.69
C ARG A 166 55.27 -15.03 40.22
N GLU A 167 54.66 -14.04 39.59
CA GLU A 167 54.93 -13.70 38.19
C GLU A 167 56.28 -12.97 38.02
N ARG A 168 56.90 -12.50 39.11
CA ARG A 168 58.16 -11.75 39.05
C ARG A 168 59.37 -12.66 38.92
N SER A 169 60.37 -12.27 38.13
CA SER A 169 61.63 -13.00 38.13
C SER A 169 62.50 -12.65 39.36
N LEU A 170 62.64 -13.60 40.30
CA LEU A 170 63.60 -13.48 41.42
C LEU A 170 65.04 -13.21 40.95
N LYS A 171 65.41 -13.82 39.82
CA LYS A 171 66.72 -13.66 39.19
C LYS A 171 66.98 -12.22 38.75
N ALA A 172 66.00 -11.57 38.13
CA ALA A 172 66.12 -10.17 37.70
C ALA A 172 66.18 -9.23 38.91
N LEU A 173 65.34 -9.47 39.93
CA LEU A 173 65.36 -8.69 41.16
C LEU A 173 66.73 -8.71 41.84
N PHE A 174 67.35 -9.90 41.94
CA PHE A 174 68.67 -10.01 42.55
C PHE A 174 69.74 -9.29 41.75
N ARG A 175 69.75 -9.48 40.41
CA ARG A 175 70.72 -8.81 39.54
C ARG A 175 70.63 -7.28 39.61
N ASP A 176 69.41 -6.75 39.61
CA ASP A 176 69.17 -5.32 39.36
C ASP A 176 69.04 -4.50 40.66
N ALA A 177 68.66 -5.11 41.80
CA ALA A 177 68.35 -4.37 43.04
C ALA A 177 69.07 -4.87 44.32
N LEU A 178 69.26 -6.19 44.50
CA LEU A 178 69.73 -6.75 45.79
C LEU A 178 71.20 -7.18 45.78
N GLY A 179 71.62 -7.91 44.75
CA GLY A 179 72.92 -8.56 44.63
C GLY A 179 73.76 -8.00 43.50
N VAL A 180 73.79 -6.68 43.39
CA VAL A 180 74.41 -5.93 42.28
C VAL A 180 75.90 -6.30 42.17
N PRO A 181 76.34 -6.97 41.09
CA PRO A 181 77.75 -7.30 40.89
C PRO A 181 78.65 -6.06 40.91
N GLN A 182 79.91 -6.23 41.33
CA GLN A 182 80.87 -5.13 41.37
C GLN A 182 81.00 -4.46 39.98
N GLY A 183 80.79 -3.14 39.92
CA GLY A 183 80.85 -2.37 38.67
C GLY A 183 79.54 -2.31 37.86
N SER A 184 78.49 -3.03 38.27
CA SER A 184 77.20 -3.04 37.55
C SER A 184 76.15 -2.06 38.09
N PHE A 185 76.37 -1.46 39.27
CA PHE A 185 75.45 -0.46 39.82
C PHE A 185 75.28 0.75 38.89
N THR A 186 76.36 1.17 38.22
CA THR A 186 76.33 2.28 37.27
C THR A 186 75.85 1.87 35.87
N SER A 187 75.78 0.57 35.54
CA SER A 187 75.48 0.13 34.16
C SER A 187 74.06 0.45 33.73
N ILE A 188 73.07 0.38 34.64
CA ILE A 188 71.67 0.74 34.37
C ILE A 188 71.55 2.23 33.97
N PHE A 189 72.44 3.09 34.47
CA PHE A 189 72.48 4.51 34.13
C PHE A 189 73.22 4.82 32.83
N LEU A 190 74.03 3.87 32.33
CA LEU A 190 74.74 3.95 31.05
C LEU A 190 73.89 3.41 29.88
N GLU A 191 72.75 2.79 30.15
CA GLU A 191 71.82 2.27 29.14
C GLU A 191 70.98 3.37 28.47
N GLY A 192 70.47 3.06 27.26
CA GLY A 192 69.61 3.96 26.51
C GLY A 192 68.27 4.23 27.22
N GLY A 193 67.63 5.37 26.89
CA GLY A 193 66.40 5.81 27.56
C GLY A 193 65.26 4.80 27.55
N SER A 194 65.12 4.02 26.47
CA SER A 194 64.10 2.97 26.34
C SER A 194 64.37 1.76 27.25
N ASP A 195 65.59 1.23 27.22
CA ASP A 195 65.97 0.06 28.03
C ASP A 195 65.94 0.38 29.53
N ARG A 196 66.42 1.59 29.87
CA ARG A 196 66.33 2.11 31.23
C ARG A 196 64.87 2.22 31.68
N LYS A 197 63.99 2.77 30.83
CA LYS A 197 62.56 2.87 31.15
C LYS A 197 61.94 1.49 31.38
N LEU A 198 62.22 0.49 30.56
CA LEU A 198 61.72 -0.88 30.76
C LEU A 198 62.18 -1.46 32.11
N LYS A 199 63.47 -1.33 32.44
CA LYS A 199 63.99 -1.84 33.72
C LYS A 199 63.37 -1.13 34.92
N PHE A 200 63.23 0.20 34.88
CA PHE A 200 62.58 0.95 35.95
C PHE A 200 61.07 0.71 36.01
N ASP A 201 60.38 0.63 34.87
CA ASP A 201 58.94 0.33 34.81
C ASP A 201 58.67 -1.06 35.43
N ALA A 202 59.52 -2.05 35.16
CA ALA A 202 59.45 -3.38 35.78
C ALA A 202 59.87 -3.41 37.27
N LEU A 203 60.82 -2.56 37.69
CA LEU A 203 61.19 -2.43 39.10
C LEU A 203 60.12 -1.71 39.93
N LEU A 204 59.47 -0.69 39.34
CA LEU A 204 58.48 0.20 39.97
C LEU A 204 57.03 -0.26 39.76
N GLN A 205 56.78 -1.35 39.02
CA GLN A 205 55.45 -1.89 38.74
C GLN A 205 54.53 -0.92 37.97
N ILE A 206 55.10 -0.15 37.04
CA ILE A 206 54.33 0.81 36.22
C ILE A 206 53.63 0.09 35.06
N GLU A 207 54.12 -1.08 34.67
CA GLU A 207 53.56 -1.89 33.57
C GLU A 207 52.14 -2.40 33.88
N ASP A 208 51.86 -2.74 35.14
CA ASP A 208 50.55 -3.22 35.58
C ASP A 208 49.44 -2.19 35.36
N TYR A 209 49.74 -0.91 35.56
CA TYR A 209 48.80 0.18 35.32
C TYR A 209 48.49 0.37 33.83
N LYS A 210 49.49 0.17 32.96
CA LYS A 210 49.28 0.24 31.51
C LYS A 210 48.41 -0.92 31.05
N ASN A 211 48.73 -2.13 31.49
CA ASN A 211 47.94 -3.33 31.18
C ASN A 211 46.48 -3.16 31.64
N ALA A 212 46.25 -2.68 32.87
CA ALA A 212 44.91 -2.42 33.37
C ALA A 212 44.16 -1.36 32.54
N ALA A 213 44.83 -0.29 32.12
CA ALA A 213 44.23 0.74 31.27
C ALA A 213 43.85 0.18 29.89
N ASP A 214 44.72 -0.63 29.29
CA ASP A 214 44.47 -1.25 27.99
C ASP A 214 43.27 -2.21 28.06
N TYR A 215 43.17 -3.04 29.10
CA TYR A 215 41.99 -3.90 29.32
C TYR A 215 40.70 -3.10 29.48
N LEU A 216 40.74 -1.97 30.19
CA LEU A 216 39.56 -1.12 30.40
C LEU A 216 39.10 -0.41 29.11
N LEU A 217 40.02 -0.12 28.18
CA LEU A 217 39.68 0.49 26.89
C LEU A 217 38.81 -0.43 26.05
N ASP A 218 39.11 -1.72 26.02
CA ASP A 218 38.33 -2.68 25.23
C ASP A 218 36.94 -2.90 25.83
N ALA A 219 36.83 -3.01 27.16
CA ALA A 219 35.54 -3.03 27.83
C ALA A 219 34.72 -1.76 27.53
N GLN A 220 35.36 -0.57 27.55
CA GLN A 220 34.67 0.68 27.21
C GLN A 220 34.13 0.69 25.79
N LYS A 221 34.89 0.16 24.80
CA LYS A 221 34.43 0.06 23.41
C LYS A 221 33.21 -0.83 23.29
N GLU A 222 33.24 -2.01 23.91
CA GLU A 222 32.12 -2.96 23.87
C GLU A 222 30.83 -2.33 24.42
N TYR A 223 30.91 -1.65 25.58
CA TYR A 223 29.73 -0.96 26.13
C TYR A 223 29.23 0.18 25.24
N LYS A 224 30.12 0.92 24.58
CA LYS A 224 29.71 1.97 23.63
C LYS A 224 28.95 1.39 22.44
N GLU A 225 29.42 0.27 21.89
CA GLU A 225 28.73 -0.43 20.80
C GLU A 225 27.36 -0.94 21.23
N GLN A 226 27.26 -1.57 22.41
CA GLN A 226 25.99 -2.03 22.96
C GLN A 226 24.99 -0.88 23.15
N VAL A 227 25.43 0.26 23.70
CA VAL A 227 24.58 1.45 23.85
C VAL A 227 24.07 1.94 22.49
N GLN A 228 24.94 2.00 21.48
CA GLN A 228 24.53 2.45 20.16
C GLN A 228 23.49 1.51 19.51
N VAL A 229 23.66 0.19 19.67
CA VAL A 229 22.68 -0.80 19.18
C VAL A 229 21.33 -0.59 19.87
N GLN A 230 21.32 -0.43 21.19
CA GLN A 230 20.07 -0.21 21.94
C GLN A 230 19.39 1.12 21.57
N LEU A 231 20.15 2.19 21.37
CA LEU A 231 19.61 3.48 20.92
C LEU A 231 18.96 3.38 19.54
N ASN A 232 19.58 2.66 18.60
CA ASN A 232 19.01 2.44 17.27
C ASN A 232 17.70 1.65 17.35
N GLU A 233 17.63 0.64 18.22
CA GLU A 233 16.40 -0.15 18.41
C GLU A 233 15.29 0.67 19.05
N ILE A 234 15.61 1.51 20.05
CA ILE A 234 14.65 2.46 20.64
C ILE A 234 14.09 3.40 19.58
N GLN A 235 14.94 4.02 18.75
CA GLN A 235 14.50 4.93 17.69
C GLN A 235 13.59 4.23 16.67
N ARG A 236 13.92 2.98 16.32
CA ARG A 236 13.07 2.17 15.44
C ARG A 236 11.69 1.92 16.06
N LEU A 237 11.64 1.49 17.32
CA LEU A 237 10.39 1.22 18.03
C LEU A 237 9.57 2.49 18.25
N GLU A 238 10.20 3.62 18.56
CA GLU A 238 9.55 4.93 18.65
C GLU A 238 8.92 5.34 17.32
N PHE A 239 9.61 5.09 16.19
CA PHE A 239 9.06 5.35 14.86
C PHE A 239 7.86 4.44 14.54
N GLU A 240 7.98 3.13 14.80
CA GLU A 240 6.90 2.15 14.58
C GLU A 240 5.67 2.43 15.45
N THR A 241 5.86 2.95 16.66
CA THR A 241 4.77 3.21 17.63
C THR A 241 4.24 4.64 17.60
N ARG A 242 4.82 5.54 16.80
CA ARG A 242 4.47 6.97 16.75
C ARG A 242 2.98 7.25 16.54
N GLU A 243 2.34 6.48 15.68
CA GLU A 243 0.92 6.66 15.34
C GLU A 243 -0.01 5.76 16.15
N LEU A 244 0.51 4.88 17.01
CA LEU A 244 -0.28 3.85 17.68
C LEU A 244 -1.43 4.45 18.51
N GLU A 245 -1.19 5.59 19.16
CA GLU A 245 -2.20 6.27 19.97
C GLU A 245 -3.28 6.92 19.09
N ASP A 246 -2.91 7.49 17.94
CA ASP A 246 -3.87 8.01 16.95
C ASP A 246 -4.75 6.88 16.39
N TRP A 247 -4.16 5.71 16.10
CA TRP A 247 -4.90 4.53 15.67
C TRP A 247 -5.87 4.03 16.75
N ARG A 248 -5.48 4.06 18.03
CA ARG A 248 -6.36 3.69 19.16
C ARG A 248 -7.54 4.64 19.31
N ILE A 249 -7.30 5.95 19.21
CA ILE A 249 -8.37 6.96 19.27
C ILE A 249 -9.33 6.76 18.09
N ARG A 250 -8.82 6.65 16.86
CA ARG A 250 -9.65 6.40 15.67
C ARG A 250 -10.46 5.12 15.78
N LEU A 251 -9.88 4.04 16.30
CA LEU A 251 -10.59 2.77 16.49
C LEU A 251 -11.74 2.93 17.49
N LYS A 252 -11.52 3.65 18.59
CA LYS A 252 -12.56 3.94 19.59
C LYS A 252 -13.70 4.77 19.00
N ASP A 253 -13.37 5.81 18.24
CA ASP A 253 -14.36 6.69 17.60
C ASP A 253 -15.17 5.93 16.52
N LEU A 254 -14.50 5.13 15.70
CA LEU A 254 -15.15 4.26 14.71
C LEU A 254 -16.07 3.23 15.36
N HIS A 255 -15.66 2.67 16.50
CA HIS A 255 -16.49 1.71 17.23
C HIS A 255 -17.74 2.38 17.82
N ALA A 256 -17.60 3.59 18.38
CA ALA A 256 -18.75 4.37 18.86
C ALA A 256 -19.72 4.70 17.72
N LEU A 257 -19.21 5.15 16.57
CA LEU A 257 -20.02 5.44 15.38
C LEU A 257 -20.74 4.18 14.86
N TYR A 258 -20.06 3.03 14.83
CA TYR A 258 -20.66 1.77 14.42
C TYR A 258 -21.80 1.34 15.34
N GLN A 259 -21.64 1.48 16.66
CA GLN A 259 -22.69 1.19 17.62
C GLN A 259 -23.90 2.11 17.45
N GLU A 260 -23.66 3.41 17.25
CA GLU A 260 -24.73 4.38 17.00
C GLU A 260 -25.50 4.06 15.71
N GLN A 261 -24.79 3.81 14.61
CA GLN A 261 -25.42 3.45 13.33
C GLN A 261 -26.20 2.14 13.42
N THR A 262 -25.68 1.16 14.15
CA THR A 262 -26.38 -0.12 14.37
C THR A 262 -27.68 0.09 15.15
N ALA A 263 -27.65 0.92 16.21
CA ALA A 263 -28.85 1.27 16.95
C ALA A 263 -29.88 2.01 16.07
N GLN A 264 -29.45 2.98 15.26
CA GLN A 264 -30.32 3.69 14.32
C GLN A 264 -30.95 2.74 13.29
N ILE A 265 -30.16 1.82 12.71
CA ILE A 265 -30.67 0.81 11.78
C ILE A 265 -31.74 -0.03 12.45
N THR A 266 -31.50 -0.55 13.66
CA THR A 266 -32.50 -1.36 14.36
C THR A 266 -33.80 -0.59 14.63
N GLN A 267 -33.70 0.69 14.98
CA GLN A 267 -34.87 1.55 15.20
C GLN A 267 -35.64 1.78 13.89
N TRP A 268 -34.94 2.07 12.79
CA TRP A 268 -35.58 2.27 11.49
C TRP A 268 -36.19 0.98 10.95
N THR A 269 -35.56 -0.17 11.13
CA THR A 269 -36.15 -1.47 10.75
C THR A 269 -37.46 -1.71 11.50
N GLN A 270 -37.50 -1.47 12.81
CA GLN A 270 -38.75 -1.58 13.58
C GLN A 270 -39.81 -0.58 13.11
N GLN A 271 -39.42 0.65 12.76
CA GLN A 271 -40.37 1.64 12.22
C GLN A 271 -40.93 1.21 10.86
N VAL A 272 -40.10 0.65 9.98
CA VAL A 272 -40.53 0.11 8.69
C VAL A 272 -41.53 -1.03 8.91
N ASP A 273 -41.25 -1.98 9.79
CA ASP A 273 -42.17 -3.10 10.09
C ASP A 273 -43.54 -2.59 10.58
N VAL A 274 -43.54 -1.60 11.48
CA VAL A 274 -44.78 -0.96 11.98
C VAL A 274 -45.53 -0.25 10.86
N LEU A 275 -44.82 0.49 9.99
CA LEU A 275 -45.42 1.22 8.87
C LEU A 275 -45.94 0.28 7.78
N GLU A 276 -45.25 -0.81 7.49
CA GLU A 276 -45.70 -1.86 6.56
C GLU A 276 -46.95 -2.53 7.10
N ALA A 277 -46.96 -2.94 8.37
CA ALA A 277 -48.16 -3.49 9.01
C ALA A 277 -49.33 -2.50 8.92
N ARG A 278 -49.11 -1.21 9.21
CA ARG A 278 -50.14 -0.17 9.09
C ARG A 278 -50.60 0.01 7.64
N SER A 279 -49.70 0.00 6.67
CA SER A 279 -50.01 0.09 5.25
C SER A 279 -50.90 -1.06 4.79
N THR A 280 -50.60 -2.30 5.19
CA THR A 280 -51.46 -3.45 4.85
C THR A 280 -52.88 -3.30 5.39
N VAL A 281 -53.03 -2.80 6.63
CA VAL A 281 -54.35 -2.53 7.23
C VAL A 281 -55.09 -1.43 6.46
N LEU A 282 -54.42 -0.32 6.14
CA LEU A 282 -55.03 0.78 5.37
C LEU A 282 -55.42 0.34 3.95
N THR A 283 -54.62 -0.51 3.32
CA THR A 283 -54.92 -1.07 1.99
C THR A 283 -56.20 -1.91 2.04
N LYS A 284 -56.35 -2.78 3.05
CA LYS A 284 -57.59 -3.55 3.26
C LYS A 284 -58.79 -2.64 3.50
N GLN A 285 -58.67 -1.64 4.37
CA GLN A 285 -59.74 -0.68 4.64
C GLN A 285 -60.15 0.11 3.38
N ARG A 286 -59.19 0.52 2.55
CA ARG A 286 -59.46 1.19 1.27
C ARG A 286 -60.25 0.28 0.33
N ASP A 287 -59.87 -0.99 0.23
CA ASP A 287 -60.50 -1.95 -0.67
C ASP A 287 -61.93 -2.27 -0.21
N GLU A 288 -62.14 -2.45 1.10
CA GLU A 288 -63.48 -2.57 1.71
C GLU A 288 -64.34 -1.33 1.45
N LEU A 289 -63.78 -0.12 1.61
CA LEU A 289 -64.49 1.13 1.34
C LEU A 289 -64.90 1.24 -0.13
N ARG A 290 -64.01 0.86 -1.05
CA ARG A 290 -64.28 0.87 -2.49
C ARG A 290 -65.38 -0.12 -2.86
N GLU A 291 -65.39 -1.31 -2.27
CA GLU A 291 -66.45 -2.29 -2.45
C GLU A 291 -67.79 -1.75 -1.96
N ARG A 292 -67.82 -1.15 -0.75
CA ARG A 292 -69.02 -0.53 -0.18
C ARG A 292 -69.52 0.64 -1.04
N GLU A 293 -68.62 1.47 -1.57
CA GLU A 293 -68.99 2.58 -2.45
C GLU A 293 -69.59 2.08 -3.77
N ASN A 294 -69.04 1.03 -4.35
CA ASN A 294 -69.60 0.40 -5.55
C ASN A 294 -70.99 -0.19 -5.30
N LEU A 295 -71.17 -0.90 -4.17
CA LEU A 295 -72.48 -1.41 -3.75
C LEU A 295 -73.50 -0.29 -3.56
N TYR A 296 -73.07 0.81 -2.92
CA TYR A 296 -73.92 1.99 -2.72
C TYR A 296 -74.31 2.63 -4.07
N LYS A 297 -73.35 2.83 -4.98
CA LYS A 297 -73.63 3.37 -6.33
C LYS A 297 -74.63 2.49 -7.08
N HIS A 298 -74.44 1.17 -7.05
CA HIS A 298 -75.36 0.23 -7.70
C HIS A 298 -76.75 0.24 -7.06
N SER A 299 -76.83 0.25 -5.73
CA SER A 299 -78.10 0.34 -5.00
C SER A 299 -78.82 1.66 -5.30
N LYS A 300 -78.08 2.78 -5.35
CA LYS A 300 -78.61 4.11 -5.68
C LYS A 300 -79.17 4.17 -7.09
N THR A 301 -78.41 3.73 -8.10
CA THR A 301 -78.89 3.72 -9.49
C THR A 301 -80.10 2.80 -9.66
N THR A 302 -80.09 1.65 -8.98
CA THR A 302 -81.24 0.75 -8.96
C THR A 302 -82.46 1.43 -8.35
N HIS A 303 -82.29 2.10 -7.20
CA HIS A 303 -83.36 2.84 -6.53
C HIS A 303 -83.94 3.95 -7.41
N GLU A 304 -83.08 4.76 -8.04
CA GLU A 304 -83.50 5.83 -8.97
C GLU A 304 -84.26 5.26 -10.17
N SER A 305 -83.79 4.14 -10.74
CA SER A 305 -84.47 3.47 -11.85
C SER A 305 -85.85 2.91 -11.44
N LEU A 306 -85.96 2.35 -10.23
CA LEU A 306 -87.21 1.85 -9.69
C LEU A 306 -88.19 2.98 -9.38
N GLN A 307 -87.69 4.12 -8.85
CA GLN A 307 -88.53 5.31 -8.66
C GLN A 307 -89.07 5.85 -9.98
N TYR A 308 -88.24 5.92 -11.02
CA TYR A 308 -88.70 6.36 -12.34
C TYR A 308 -89.77 5.41 -12.89
N ARG A 309 -89.55 4.10 -12.81
CA ARG A 309 -90.55 3.09 -13.20
C ARG A 309 -91.84 3.20 -12.39
N LEU A 310 -91.75 3.44 -11.09
CA LEU A 310 -92.94 3.60 -10.25
C LEU A 310 -93.76 4.81 -10.71
N ARG A 311 -93.12 5.97 -10.93
CA ARG A 311 -93.79 7.18 -11.44
C ARG A 311 -94.44 6.95 -12.81
N ASP A 312 -93.73 6.28 -13.72
CA ASP A 312 -94.24 5.90 -15.04
C ASP A 312 -95.49 5.00 -14.92
N ARG A 313 -95.43 3.95 -14.09
CA ARG A 313 -96.59 3.07 -13.84
C ARG A 313 -97.75 3.79 -13.16
N GLU A 314 -97.49 4.72 -12.24
CA GLU A 314 -98.52 5.55 -11.61
C GLU A 314 -99.21 6.46 -12.63
N GLN A 315 -98.46 7.04 -13.57
CA GLN A 315 -99.02 7.83 -14.68
C GLN A 315 -99.85 6.97 -15.62
N GLU A 316 -99.35 5.82 -16.04
CA GLU A 316 -100.11 4.86 -16.86
C GLU A 316 -101.42 4.43 -16.16
N LEU A 317 -101.38 4.14 -14.86
CA LEU A 317 -102.55 3.79 -14.08
C LEU A 317 -103.57 4.93 -14.02
N ASN A 318 -103.10 6.16 -13.82
CA ASN A 318 -103.97 7.33 -13.81
C ASN A 318 -104.61 7.58 -15.18
N LEU A 319 -103.86 7.44 -16.28
CA LEU A 319 -104.39 7.50 -17.64
C LEU A 319 -105.42 6.40 -17.91
N ALA A 320 -105.17 5.18 -17.45
CA ALA A 320 -106.12 4.09 -17.58
C ALA A 320 -107.41 4.37 -16.79
N ARG A 321 -107.31 4.95 -15.58
CA ARG A 321 -108.47 5.36 -14.77
C ARG A 321 -109.28 6.48 -15.43
N THR A 322 -108.62 7.52 -15.95
CA THR A 322 -109.30 8.62 -16.64
C THR A 322 -109.96 8.13 -17.93
N ALA A 323 -109.30 7.27 -18.70
CA ALA A 323 -109.88 6.63 -19.87
C ALA A 323 -111.10 5.78 -19.50
N GLN A 324 -111.03 4.99 -18.42
CA GLN A 324 -112.17 4.20 -17.94
C GLN A 324 -113.36 5.07 -17.53
N LEU A 325 -113.11 6.16 -16.79
CA LEU A 325 -114.14 7.13 -16.41
C LEU A 325 -114.78 7.80 -17.64
N ALA A 326 -113.97 8.20 -18.63
CA ALA A 326 -114.46 8.78 -19.87
C ALA A 326 -115.33 7.79 -20.67
N VAL A 327 -114.93 6.52 -20.75
CA VAL A 327 -115.73 5.46 -21.39
C VAL A 327 -117.05 5.25 -20.63
N GLN A 328 -117.02 5.18 -19.30
CA GLN A 328 -118.23 5.01 -18.49
C GLN A 328 -119.20 6.20 -18.62
N ALA A 329 -118.67 7.43 -18.59
CA ALA A 329 -119.47 8.66 -18.76
C ALA A 329 -120.07 8.77 -20.17
N SER A 330 -119.34 8.32 -21.19
CA SER A 330 -119.77 8.40 -22.60
C SER A 330 -120.66 7.23 -23.02
N LEU A 331 -120.77 6.17 -22.22
CA LEU A 331 -121.53 4.95 -22.54
C LEU A 331 -123.03 5.24 -22.81
N PRO A 332 -123.75 6.03 -21.99
CA PRO A 332 -125.17 6.30 -22.22
C PRO A 332 -125.39 7.13 -23.50
N ASP A 333 -124.52 8.11 -23.76
CA ASP A 333 -124.61 8.95 -24.95
C ASP A 333 -124.22 8.18 -26.22
N TYR A 334 -123.26 7.27 -26.13
CA TYR A 334 -122.93 6.34 -27.22
C TYR A 334 -124.09 5.38 -27.52
N GLN A 335 -124.78 4.87 -26.49
CA GLN A 335 -125.99 4.04 -26.68
C GLN A 335 -127.12 4.84 -27.34
N ARG A 336 -127.34 6.11 -26.94
CA ARG A 336 -128.28 7.02 -27.61
C ARG A 336 -127.88 7.28 -29.06
N TYR A 337 -126.59 7.49 -29.34
CA TYR A 337 -126.09 7.64 -30.70
C TYR A 337 -126.35 6.38 -31.53
N GLN A 338 -126.08 5.18 -31.00
CA GLN A 338 -126.38 3.93 -31.70
C GLN A 338 -127.88 3.79 -32.01
N GLN A 339 -128.76 4.05 -31.05
CA GLN A 339 -130.22 4.05 -31.25
C GLN A 339 -130.65 5.08 -32.30
N ALA A 340 -130.12 6.30 -32.24
CA ALA A 340 -130.40 7.35 -33.22
C ALA A 340 -129.89 6.99 -34.62
N ASN A 341 -128.74 6.31 -34.72
CA ASN A 341 -128.16 5.88 -35.99
C ASN A 341 -128.96 4.71 -36.61
N GLU A 342 -129.45 3.78 -35.79
CA GLU A 342 -130.41 2.76 -36.24
C GLU A 342 -131.72 3.40 -36.73
N MET A 343 -132.24 4.39 -36.00
CA MET A 343 -133.44 5.14 -36.39
C MET A 343 -133.20 5.92 -37.70
N LEU A 344 -132.04 6.56 -37.86
CA LEU A 344 -131.63 7.23 -39.08
C LEU A 344 -131.57 6.25 -40.27
N LYS A 345 -131.06 5.03 -40.03
CA LYS A 345 -131.02 3.97 -41.05
C LYS A 345 -132.42 3.57 -41.49
N ARG A 346 -133.38 3.44 -40.56
CA ARG A 346 -134.81 3.19 -40.88
C ARG A 346 -135.43 4.35 -41.66
N LEU A 347 -135.24 5.59 -41.21
CA LEU A 347 -135.76 6.79 -41.88
C LEU A 347 -135.20 6.97 -43.30
N ARG A 348 -133.93 6.60 -43.54
CA ARG A 348 -133.34 6.59 -44.89
C ARG A 348 -133.99 5.55 -45.81
N GLN A 349 -134.34 4.37 -45.28
CA GLN A 349 -135.08 3.35 -46.04
C GLN A 349 -136.50 3.84 -46.37
N ASP A 350 -137.18 4.50 -45.43
CA ASP A 350 -138.50 5.09 -45.66
C ASP A 350 -138.44 6.24 -46.67
N GLN A 351 -137.39 7.06 -46.64
CA GLN A 351 -137.15 8.10 -47.64
C GLN A 351 -136.95 7.51 -49.05
N GLN A 352 -136.21 6.40 -49.19
CA GLN A 352 -136.05 5.70 -50.46
C GLN A 352 -137.40 5.20 -50.99
N ARG A 353 -138.20 4.52 -50.15
CA ARG A 353 -139.56 4.07 -50.53
C ARG A 353 -140.47 5.22 -50.94
N ARG A 354 -140.45 6.34 -50.21
CA ARG A 354 -141.22 7.54 -50.55
C ARG A 354 -140.81 8.12 -51.90
N ASN A 355 -139.51 8.15 -52.19
CA ASN A 355 -138.99 8.65 -53.46
C ASN A 355 -139.37 7.74 -54.64
N GLU A 356 -139.33 6.42 -54.47
CA GLU A 356 -139.80 5.45 -55.47
C GLU A 356 -141.29 5.64 -55.79
N LEU A 357 -142.14 5.79 -54.77
CA LEU A 357 -143.57 6.05 -54.92
C LEU A 357 -143.84 7.40 -55.62
N ARG A 358 -143.10 8.46 -55.28
CA ARG A 358 -143.17 9.75 -56.00
C ARG A 358 -142.76 9.62 -57.47
N GLN A 359 -141.77 8.80 -57.77
CA GLN A 359 -141.30 8.58 -59.14
C GLN A 359 -142.34 7.80 -59.97
N GLN A 360 -143.06 6.86 -59.35
CA GLN A 360 -144.20 6.17 -59.97
C GLN A 360 -145.37 7.14 -60.22
N GLN A 361 -145.67 8.02 -59.26
CA GLN A 361 -146.69 9.07 -59.41
C GLN A 361 -146.34 10.03 -60.57
N GLY A 362 -145.08 10.45 -60.68
CA GLY A 362 -144.61 11.32 -61.77
C GLY A 362 -144.64 10.66 -63.15
N LYS A 363 -144.41 9.33 -63.24
CA LYS A 363 -144.54 8.58 -64.50
C LYS A 363 -146.00 8.52 -64.96
N LEU A 364 -146.94 8.27 -64.04
CA LEU A 364 -148.38 8.20 -64.33
C LEU A 364 -149.00 9.57 -64.63
N SER A 365 -148.51 10.66 -64.01
CA SER A 365 -148.95 12.01 -64.37
C SER A 365 -148.38 12.48 -65.72
N GLY A 366 -147.16 12.04 -66.06
CA GLY A 366 -146.52 12.34 -67.35
C GLY A 366 -147.19 11.67 -68.55
N THR A 367 -147.76 10.47 -68.38
CA THR A 367 -148.55 9.81 -69.43
C THR A 367 -149.92 10.47 -69.62
N LEU A 368 -150.57 10.90 -68.53
CA LEU A 368 -151.83 11.66 -68.58
C LEU A 368 -151.66 13.02 -69.29
N ALA A 369 -150.59 13.75 -68.98
CA ALA A 369 -150.30 15.05 -69.60
C ALA A 369 -149.97 14.93 -71.10
N LYS A 370 -149.30 13.84 -71.55
CA LYS A 370 -148.99 13.59 -72.97
C LYS A 370 -150.23 13.30 -73.83
N ILE A 371 -151.23 12.62 -73.27
CA ILE A 371 -152.48 12.33 -73.99
C ILE A 371 -153.36 13.59 -74.07
N GLN A 372 -153.33 14.46 -73.06
CA GLN A 372 -154.05 15.73 -73.06
C GLN A 372 -153.42 16.79 -73.98
N THR A 373 -152.10 16.82 -74.12
CA THR A 373 -151.40 17.77 -75.02
C THR A 373 -151.55 17.44 -76.51
N ILE A 374 -151.70 16.17 -76.89
CA ILE A 374 -151.96 15.78 -78.29
C ILE A 374 -153.36 16.21 -78.75
N ILE A 375 -154.36 16.21 -77.85
CA ILE A 375 -155.73 16.64 -78.14
C ILE A 375 -155.84 18.18 -78.26
N ALA A 376 -155.02 18.93 -77.50
CA ALA A 376 -154.95 20.39 -77.58
C ALA A 376 -154.17 20.91 -78.81
N HIS A 377 -153.07 20.23 -79.19
CA HIS A 377 -152.20 20.65 -80.29
C HIS A 377 -152.86 20.57 -81.69
N LEU A 378 -153.88 19.72 -81.87
CA LEU A 378 -154.68 19.67 -83.11
C LEU A 378 -155.73 20.79 -83.20
N HIS A 379 -156.11 21.41 -82.08
CA HIS A 379 -157.03 22.56 -82.05
C HIS A 379 -156.30 23.90 -82.16
N GLU A 380 -155.03 23.99 -81.73
CA GLU A 380 -154.26 25.24 -81.66
C GLU A 380 -153.53 25.59 -82.99
N ARG A 381 -153.16 24.59 -83.81
CA ARG A 381 -152.57 24.81 -85.16
C ARG A 381 -153.50 25.50 -86.17
N LEU A 382 -154.78 25.70 -85.83
CA LEU A 382 -155.77 26.39 -86.67
C LEU A 382 -155.84 27.91 -86.38
N GLU A 383 -155.28 28.38 -85.24
CA GLU A 383 -155.29 29.80 -84.83
C GLU A 383 -153.89 30.48 -84.88
N GLU A 384 -152.78 29.72 -84.83
CA GLU A 384 -151.41 30.25 -84.84
C GLU A 384 -150.95 30.92 -86.17
N VAL A 385 -151.66 30.74 -87.28
CA VAL A 385 -151.35 31.44 -88.55
C VAL A 385 -151.68 32.94 -88.49
N LYS A 386 -152.49 33.40 -87.53
CA LYS A 386 -152.95 34.79 -87.45
C LYS A 386 -152.10 35.75 -86.61
N ALA A 387 -151.21 35.28 -85.72
CA ALA A 387 -150.60 36.14 -84.70
C ALA A 387 -149.06 36.34 -84.79
N ALA A 388 -148.35 35.59 -85.64
CA ALA A 388 -146.87 35.60 -85.69
C ALA A 388 -146.23 36.80 -86.44
N GLY A 389 -147.01 37.75 -86.95
CA GLY A 389 -146.51 38.84 -87.81
C GLY A 389 -145.89 40.06 -87.11
N GLN A 390 -146.01 40.22 -85.79
CA GLN A 390 -145.76 41.54 -85.15
C GLN A 390 -144.60 41.64 -84.15
N ARG A 391 -143.79 40.59 -83.91
CA ARG A 391 -142.77 40.61 -82.83
C ARG A 391 -141.30 40.49 -83.24
N VAL A 392 -140.97 40.58 -84.52
CA VAL A 392 -139.58 40.38 -85.02
C VAL A 392 -138.78 41.70 -85.16
N VAL A 393 -139.39 42.87 -84.95
CA VAL A 393 -138.75 44.18 -85.23
C VAL A 393 -137.85 44.73 -84.08
N GLU A 394 -137.92 44.20 -82.86
CA GLU A 394 -137.39 44.90 -81.68
C GLU A 394 -135.93 44.60 -81.24
N LEU A 395 -135.19 43.66 -81.86
CA LEU A 395 -133.93 43.17 -81.26
C LEU A 395 -132.69 43.28 -82.16
N SER A 396 -132.31 44.52 -82.52
CA SER A 396 -131.17 44.84 -83.40
C SER A 396 -129.91 45.49 -82.74
N PRO A 397 -129.93 46.29 -81.65
CA PRO A 397 -128.79 47.17 -81.37
C PRO A 397 -127.84 46.82 -80.18
N LEU A 398 -127.68 45.56 -79.74
CA LEU A 398 -126.86 45.22 -78.54
C LEU A 398 -125.42 44.74 -78.79
N VAL A 399 -124.88 44.88 -80.01
CA VAL A 399 -123.57 44.32 -80.40
C VAL A 399 -122.36 45.20 -80.02
N ASP A 400 -122.55 46.50 -79.76
CA ASP A 400 -121.43 47.44 -79.57
C ASP A 400 -120.76 47.39 -78.17
N THR A 401 -121.34 46.69 -77.20
CA THR A 401 -120.82 46.66 -75.82
C THR A 401 -119.66 45.67 -75.59
N GLN A 402 -119.31 44.86 -76.60
CA GLN A 402 -118.32 43.78 -76.46
C GLN A 402 -116.86 44.24 -76.63
N HIS A 403 -116.61 45.41 -77.22
CA HIS A 403 -115.25 45.84 -77.60
C HIS A 403 -114.43 46.45 -76.43
N ASP A 404 -115.06 46.89 -75.35
CA ASP A 404 -114.37 47.58 -74.24
C ASP A 404 -113.69 46.64 -73.22
N LEU A 405 -114.09 45.36 -73.18
CA LEU A 405 -113.59 44.41 -72.17
C LEU A 405 -112.20 43.81 -72.50
N GLU A 406 -111.75 43.89 -73.75
CA GLU A 406 -110.48 43.32 -74.18
C GLU A 406 -109.24 44.15 -73.76
N LYS A 407 -109.42 45.44 -73.39
CA LYS A 407 -108.32 46.31 -72.93
C LYS A 407 -107.87 46.06 -71.49
N GLN A 408 -108.65 45.35 -70.66
CA GLN A 408 -108.31 45.12 -69.24
C GLN A 408 -107.37 43.92 -69.03
N HIS A 409 -107.17 43.08 -70.05
CA HIS A 409 -106.39 41.84 -69.96
C HIS A 409 -104.86 42.09 -69.97
N ASP A 410 -104.39 43.12 -70.69
CA ASP A 410 -102.95 43.34 -70.90
C ASP A 410 -102.21 43.91 -69.67
N ASP A 411 -102.92 44.45 -68.68
CA ASP A 411 -102.34 45.06 -67.47
C ASP A 411 -102.01 44.03 -66.37
N LEU A 412 -102.62 42.84 -66.42
CA LEU A 412 -102.41 41.78 -65.43
C LEU A 412 -101.17 40.92 -65.71
N THR A 413 -100.75 40.84 -66.98
CA THR A 413 -99.60 40.02 -67.42
C THR A 413 -98.27 40.56 -66.88
N ARG A 414 -98.16 41.87 -66.64
CA ARG A 414 -96.93 42.53 -66.12
C ARG A 414 -96.66 42.28 -64.63
N LYS A 415 -97.63 41.81 -63.85
CA LYS A 415 -97.48 41.54 -62.40
C LYS A 415 -96.94 40.14 -62.10
N VAL A 416 -96.99 39.22 -63.06
CA VAL A 416 -96.55 37.82 -62.89
C VAL A 416 -95.03 37.67 -63.02
N GLU A 417 -94.37 38.51 -63.83
CA GLU A 417 -92.91 38.46 -64.04
C GLU A 417 -92.08 38.92 -62.83
N GLN A 418 -92.63 39.78 -61.95
CA GLN A 418 -91.94 40.23 -60.71
C GLN A 418 -91.93 39.17 -59.60
N TYR A 419 -92.89 38.24 -59.58
CA TYR A 419 -92.99 37.20 -58.54
C TYR A 419 -91.99 36.05 -58.75
N ASP A 420 -91.58 35.79 -60.00
CA ASP A 420 -90.71 34.67 -60.36
C ASP A 420 -89.22 34.93 -60.04
N GLY A 421 -88.83 36.20 -59.88
CA GLY A 421 -87.51 36.62 -59.42
C GLY A 421 -87.26 36.38 -57.92
N LEU A 422 -88.27 36.64 -57.08
CA LEU A 422 -88.19 36.45 -55.62
C LEU A 422 -88.11 34.97 -55.21
N VAL A 423 -88.72 34.07 -55.98
CA VAL A 423 -88.68 32.60 -55.73
C VAL A 423 -87.29 32.01 -56.01
N LYS A 424 -86.51 32.61 -56.93
CA LYS A 424 -85.14 32.16 -57.26
C LYS A 424 -84.10 32.57 -56.21
N GLU A 425 -84.24 33.73 -55.58
CA GLU A 425 -83.39 34.14 -54.44
C GLU A 425 -83.64 33.31 -53.18
N GLY A 426 -84.90 32.97 -52.89
CA GLY A 426 -85.25 32.10 -51.75
C GLY A 426 -84.64 30.69 -51.82
N LYS A 427 -84.59 30.08 -53.02
CA LYS A 427 -83.96 28.76 -53.22
C LYS A 427 -82.44 28.78 -53.02
N ARG A 428 -81.77 29.91 -53.29
CA ARG A 428 -80.30 30.07 -53.14
C ARG A 428 -79.88 30.20 -51.67
N LEU A 429 -80.67 30.90 -50.86
CA LEU A 429 -80.45 31.06 -49.41
C LEU A 429 -80.69 29.76 -48.62
N VAL A 430 -81.67 28.93 -49.03
CA VAL A 430 -81.94 27.62 -48.40
C VAL A 430 -80.80 26.61 -48.66
N GLN A 431 -80.16 26.66 -49.84
CA GLN A 431 -78.97 25.83 -50.12
C GLN A 431 -77.75 26.24 -49.28
N GLN A 432 -77.55 27.54 -49.05
CA GLN A 432 -76.45 28.02 -48.19
C GLN A 432 -76.67 27.65 -46.72
N TYR A 433 -77.90 27.72 -46.22
CA TYR A 433 -78.25 27.31 -44.85
C TYR A 433 -77.98 25.81 -44.59
N ASN A 434 -78.34 24.94 -45.54
CA ASN A 434 -78.07 23.50 -45.43
C ASN A 434 -76.57 23.17 -45.47
N GLY A 435 -75.76 23.95 -46.21
CA GLY A 435 -74.30 23.83 -46.22
C GLY A 435 -73.64 24.18 -44.88
N TYR A 436 -74.14 25.21 -44.18
CA TYR A 436 -73.65 25.56 -42.84
C TYR A 436 -74.06 24.54 -41.77
N LEU A 437 -75.23 23.90 -41.90
CA LEU A 437 -75.67 22.83 -40.99
C LEU A 437 -74.78 21.57 -41.09
N GLN A 438 -74.37 21.17 -42.29
CA GLN A 438 -73.43 20.06 -42.48
C GLN A 438 -72.02 20.38 -41.97
N GLN A 439 -71.59 21.64 -42.07
CA GLN A 439 -70.31 22.08 -41.47
C GLN A 439 -70.38 22.06 -39.93
N GLN A 440 -71.52 22.40 -39.34
CA GLN A 440 -71.73 22.35 -37.89
C GLN A 440 -71.70 20.91 -37.36
N GLU A 441 -72.33 19.94 -38.05
CA GLU A 441 -72.25 18.51 -37.68
C GLU A 441 -70.83 17.94 -37.82
N ASN A 442 -70.10 18.31 -38.88
CA ASN A 442 -68.71 17.89 -39.06
C ASN A 442 -67.76 18.48 -38.00
N LEU A 443 -67.98 19.73 -37.60
CA LEU A 443 -67.22 20.36 -36.51
C LEU A 443 -67.60 19.76 -35.14
N ALA A 444 -68.86 19.41 -34.91
CA ALA A 444 -69.29 18.72 -33.69
C ALA A 444 -68.69 17.31 -33.55
N ARG A 445 -68.57 16.55 -34.65
CA ARG A 445 -67.86 15.25 -34.67
C ARG A 445 -66.36 15.43 -34.37
N LYS A 446 -65.70 16.41 -35.00
CA LYS A 446 -64.29 16.72 -34.70
C LYS A 446 -64.06 17.14 -33.25
N ILE A 447 -65.01 17.86 -32.64
CA ILE A 447 -64.95 18.23 -31.21
C ILE A 447 -65.11 16.98 -30.33
N SER A 448 -66.06 16.09 -30.65
CA SER A 448 -66.26 14.81 -29.93
C SER A 448 -65.05 13.87 -30.01
N ASP A 449 -64.32 13.86 -31.13
CA ASP A 449 -63.10 13.04 -31.30
C ASP A 449 -61.90 13.62 -30.54
N ILE A 450 -61.87 14.94 -30.31
CA ILE A 450 -60.76 15.66 -29.65
C ILE A 450 -60.99 15.79 -28.12
N GLU A 451 -62.23 15.82 -27.65
CA GLU A 451 -62.59 15.91 -26.22
C GLU A 451 -61.88 14.87 -25.32
N PRO A 452 -61.82 13.56 -25.66
CA PRO A 452 -61.11 12.58 -24.85
C PRO A 452 -59.57 12.72 -24.91
N LEU A 453 -59.03 13.41 -25.92
CA LEU A 453 -57.59 13.65 -26.08
C LEU A 453 -57.09 14.85 -25.25
N LYS A 454 -57.97 15.68 -24.66
CA LYS A 454 -57.58 16.79 -23.76
C LYS A 454 -56.83 16.30 -22.51
N ALA A 455 -57.24 15.18 -21.93
CA ALA A 455 -56.56 14.60 -20.76
C ALA A 455 -55.16 14.07 -21.11
N LEU A 456 -54.99 13.52 -22.32
CA LEU A 456 -53.70 13.06 -22.83
C LEU A 456 -52.77 14.23 -23.20
N ALA A 457 -53.34 15.32 -23.73
CA ALA A 457 -52.61 16.55 -24.05
C ALA A 457 -52.13 17.31 -22.79
N ALA A 458 -52.89 17.26 -21.68
CA ALA A 458 -52.47 17.82 -20.40
C ALA A 458 -51.23 17.09 -19.80
N GLN A 459 -51.07 15.79 -20.10
CA GLN A 459 -49.89 15.00 -19.70
C GLN A 459 -48.68 15.23 -20.62
N LEU A 460 -48.82 15.95 -21.74
CA LEU A 460 -47.75 16.18 -22.70
C LEU A 460 -46.59 16.94 -22.06
N GLN A 461 -46.87 17.96 -21.25
CA GLN A 461 -45.85 18.81 -20.63
C GLN A 461 -45.03 18.02 -19.59
N GLU A 462 -45.70 17.25 -18.73
CA GLU A 462 -45.08 16.34 -17.74
C GLU A 462 -44.27 15.22 -18.42
N ARG A 463 -44.80 14.62 -19.51
CA ARG A 463 -44.10 13.58 -20.28
C ARG A 463 -42.90 14.13 -21.05
N VAL A 464 -42.97 15.36 -21.56
CA VAL A 464 -41.84 16.04 -22.23
C VAL A 464 -40.74 16.37 -21.22
N GLU A 465 -41.09 16.82 -20.01
CA GLU A 465 -40.14 17.03 -18.92
C GLU A 465 -39.50 15.71 -18.45
N ALA A 466 -40.29 14.63 -18.31
CA ALA A 466 -39.77 13.30 -17.99
C ALA A 466 -38.82 12.75 -19.08
N VAL A 467 -39.14 12.97 -20.37
CA VAL A 467 -38.26 12.61 -21.50
C VAL A 467 -37.00 13.49 -21.52
N ALA A 468 -37.10 14.77 -21.15
CA ALA A 468 -35.94 15.66 -21.04
C ALA A 468 -35.01 15.22 -19.89
N GLN A 469 -35.56 14.84 -18.73
CA GLN A 469 -34.79 14.28 -17.62
C GLN A 469 -34.13 12.95 -17.98
N LEU A 470 -34.85 12.03 -18.64
CA LEU A 470 -34.28 10.77 -19.12
C LEU A 470 -33.20 10.98 -20.20
N ARG A 471 -33.34 11.98 -21.08
CA ARG A 471 -32.31 12.37 -22.05
C ARG A 471 -31.09 12.99 -21.38
N ALA A 472 -31.28 13.78 -20.32
CA ALA A 472 -30.18 14.31 -19.51
C ALA A 472 -29.40 13.16 -18.84
N GLN A 473 -30.10 12.20 -18.21
CA GLN A 473 -29.50 11.00 -17.63
C GLN A 473 -28.80 10.11 -18.67
N LEU A 474 -29.33 9.99 -19.89
CA LEU A 474 -28.66 9.30 -21.00
C LEU A 474 -27.39 10.01 -21.46
N SER A 475 -27.40 11.35 -21.49
CA SER A 475 -26.20 12.16 -21.80
C SER A 475 -25.13 12.03 -20.72
N GLU A 476 -25.54 11.96 -19.45
CA GLU A 476 -24.66 11.76 -18.30
C GLU A 476 -24.09 10.33 -18.23
N ARG A 477 -24.89 9.32 -18.61
CA ARG A 477 -24.38 7.97 -18.86
C ARG A 477 -23.41 7.93 -20.04
N GLY A 478 -23.70 8.66 -21.12
CA GLY A 478 -22.81 8.79 -22.26
C GLY A 478 -21.48 9.47 -21.92
N SER A 479 -21.49 10.51 -21.08
CA SER A 479 -20.28 11.19 -20.60
C SER A 479 -19.47 10.29 -19.67
N ARG A 480 -20.12 9.58 -18.73
CA ARG A 480 -19.46 8.58 -17.86
C ARG A 480 -18.90 7.41 -18.67
N GLN A 481 -19.57 7.00 -19.75
CA GLN A 481 -19.08 5.93 -20.63
C GLN A 481 -17.86 6.38 -21.46
N ARG A 482 -17.81 7.64 -21.91
CA ARG A 482 -16.61 8.23 -22.52
C ARG A 482 -15.47 8.35 -21.52
N GLN A 483 -15.73 8.84 -20.30
CA GLN A 483 -14.72 8.88 -19.23
C GLN A 483 -14.19 7.48 -18.89
N LEU A 484 -15.04 6.45 -18.91
CA LEU A 484 -14.63 5.07 -18.71
C LEU A 484 -13.76 4.55 -19.86
N GLN A 485 -14.08 4.90 -21.11
CA GLN A 485 -13.23 4.58 -22.27
C GLN A 485 -11.87 5.29 -22.19
N GLU A 486 -11.85 6.56 -21.81
CA GLU A 486 -10.64 7.35 -21.64
C GLU A 486 -9.74 6.79 -20.52
N LYS A 487 -10.35 6.40 -19.38
CA LYS A 487 -9.65 5.70 -18.29
C LYS A 487 -9.14 4.31 -18.69
N ARG A 488 -9.87 3.58 -19.54
CA ARG A 488 -9.42 2.28 -20.09
C ARG A 488 -8.27 2.44 -21.06
N GLU A 489 -8.28 3.48 -21.89
CA GLU A 489 -7.16 3.78 -22.80
C GLU A 489 -5.92 4.23 -22.02
N GLN A 490 -6.09 5.06 -20.98
CA GLN A 490 -5.00 5.40 -20.05
C GLN A 490 -4.45 4.16 -19.34
N LEU A 491 -5.30 3.22 -18.94
CA LEU A 491 -4.87 1.94 -18.34
C LEU A 491 -4.06 1.11 -19.34
N ARG A 492 -4.50 1.05 -20.61
CA ARG A 492 -3.81 0.34 -21.68
C ARG A 492 -2.44 0.96 -21.98
N GLN A 493 -2.36 2.28 -22.09
CA GLN A 493 -1.09 3.00 -22.26
C GLN A 493 -0.14 2.74 -21.09
N LYS A 494 -0.65 2.75 -19.84
CA LYS A 494 0.16 2.43 -18.65
C LYS A 494 0.61 0.97 -18.62
N GLN A 495 -0.18 0.04 -19.17
CA GLN A 495 0.22 -1.37 -19.32
C GLN A 495 1.31 -1.55 -20.39
N GLU A 496 1.20 -0.87 -21.54
CA GLU A 496 2.24 -0.86 -22.57
C GLU A 496 3.54 -0.21 -22.07
N GLU A 497 3.44 0.90 -21.32
CA GLU A 497 4.60 1.48 -20.62
C GLU A 497 5.23 0.45 -19.67
N ARG A 498 4.42 -0.28 -18.89
CA ARG A 498 4.91 -1.32 -17.97
C ARG A 498 5.61 -2.47 -18.71
N GLU A 499 5.08 -2.91 -19.85
CA GLU A 499 5.73 -3.93 -20.69
C GLU A 499 7.03 -3.42 -21.33
N ASN A 500 7.07 -2.16 -21.76
CA ASN A 500 8.30 -1.51 -22.23
C ASN A 500 9.35 -1.39 -21.11
N PHE A 501 8.95 -1.07 -19.88
CA PHE A 501 9.85 -1.09 -18.74
C PHE A 501 10.29 -2.51 -18.37
N ALA A 502 9.39 -3.50 -18.42
CA ALA A 502 9.73 -4.90 -18.12
C ALA A 502 10.69 -5.50 -19.16
N THR A 503 10.55 -5.14 -20.44
CA THR A 503 11.50 -5.55 -21.50
C THR A 503 12.85 -4.86 -21.35
N ARG A 504 12.88 -3.57 -20.94
CA ARG A 504 14.14 -2.89 -20.58
C ARG A 504 14.80 -3.50 -19.35
N LEU A 505 14.01 -3.88 -18.33
CA LEU A 505 14.49 -4.55 -17.14
C LEU A 505 15.10 -5.91 -17.50
N ARG A 506 14.41 -6.74 -18.30
CA ARG A 506 14.97 -8.02 -18.79
C ARG A 506 16.24 -7.84 -19.62
N LYS A 507 16.35 -6.77 -20.41
CA LYS A 507 17.59 -6.44 -21.13
C LYS A 507 18.70 -6.03 -20.16
N ALA A 508 18.38 -5.26 -19.13
CA ALA A 508 19.34 -4.86 -18.10
C ALA A 508 19.78 -6.08 -17.26
N GLU A 509 18.86 -6.94 -16.86
CA GLU A 509 19.13 -8.20 -16.15
C GLU A 509 20.01 -9.13 -17.00
N ASN A 510 19.69 -9.33 -18.29
CA ASN A 510 20.53 -10.10 -19.21
C ASN A 510 21.92 -9.48 -19.43
N ASN A 511 22.02 -8.15 -19.41
CA ASN A 511 23.31 -7.48 -19.50
C ASN A 511 24.11 -7.68 -18.20
N ILE A 512 23.45 -7.63 -17.04
CA ILE A 512 24.08 -7.93 -15.75
C ILE A 512 24.56 -9.38 -15.70
N THR A 513 23.76 -10.35 -16.17
CA THR A 513 24.19 -11.77 -16.22
C THR A 513 25.41 -11.94 -17.12
N LYS A 514 25.44 -11.30 -18.28
CA LYS A 514 26.62 -11.35 -19.18
C LYS A 514 27.86 -10.68 -18.59
N ILE A 515 27.69 -9.61 -17.81
CA ILE A 515 28.77 -8.94 -17.09
C ILE A 515 29.28 -9.82 -15.94
N GLU A 516 28.38 -10.51 -15.23
CA GLU A 516 28.73 -11.45 -14.17
C GLU A 516 29.43 -12.72 -14.70
N GLU A 517 28.98 -13.26 -15.84
CA GLU A 517 29.58 -14.42 -16.53
C GLU A 517 31.04 -14.17 -16.93
N HIS A 518 31.41 -12.92 -17.21
CA HIS A 518 32.76 -12.54 -17.63
C HIS A 518 33.49 -11.63 -16.64
N ARG A 519 33.02 -11.58 -15.41
CA ARG A 519 33.57 -10.73 -14.35
C ARG A 519 35.01 -11.09 -14.02
N HIS A 520 35.34 -12.38 -14.03
CA HIS A 520 36.68 -12.83 -13.72
C HIS A 520 37.69 -12.38 -14.77
N GLU A 521 37.33 -12.47 -16.07
CA GLU A 521 38.15 -11.96 -17.17
C GLU A 521 38.34 -10.44 -17.07
N ALA A 522 37.30 -9.67 -16.74
CA ALA A 522 37.40 -8.22 -16.56
C ALA A 522 38.28 -7.81 -15.36
N GLU A 523 38.25 -8.57 -14.25
CA GLU A 523 39.10 -8.36 -13.07
C GLU A 523 40.57 -8.79 -13.32
N GLU A 524 40.84 -9.72 -14.25
CA GLU A 524 42.19 -10.13 -14.66
C GLU A 524 42.92 -9.07 -15.52
N LEU A 525 42.19 -8.24 -16.27
CA LEU A 525 42.77 -7.31 -17.26
C LEU A 525 43.77 -6.29 -16.68
N PRO A 526 43.53 -5.61 -15.53
CA PRO A 526 44.48 -4.67 -14.96
C PRO A 526 45.78 -5.35 -14.52
N ALA A 527 45.70 -6.57 -13.97
CA ALA A 527 46.88 -7.34 -13.56
C ALA A 527 47.73 -7.79 -14.77
N LEU A 528 47.07 -8.21 -15.86
CA LEU A 528 47.75 -8.58 -17.11
C LEU A 528 48.39 -7.36 -17.80
N GLN A 529 47.75 -6.19 -17.76
CA GLN A 529 48.32 -4.94 -18.27
C GLN A 529 49.57 -4.53 -17.50
N VAL A 530 49.54 -4.61 -16.16
CA VAL A 530 50.72 -4.34 -15.32
C VAL A 530 51.86 -5.31 -15.64
N GLN A 531 51.58 -6.59 -15.84
CA GLN A 531 52.61 -7.57 -16.23
C GLN A 531 53.18 -7.28 -17.63
N TYR A 532 52.32 -6.92 -18.60
CA TYR A 532 52.77 -6.56 -19.94
C TYR A 532 53.68 -5.32 -19.94
N ASP A 533 53.34 -4.31 -19.14
CA ASP A 533 54.14 -3.09 -18.99
C ASP A 533 55.49 -3.39 -18.33
N GLN A 534 55.52 -4.27 -17.32
CA GLN A 534 56.76 -4.74 -16.68
C GLN A 534 57.67 -5.47 -17.68
N PHE A 535 57.12 -6.36 -18.51
CA PHE A 535 57.91 -7.04 -19.55
C PHE A 535 58.36 -6.07 -20.64
N SER A 536 57.54 -5.08 -21.00
CA SER A 536 57.94 -4.05 -21.95
C SER A 536 59.10 -3.20 -21.42
N GLU A 537 59.08 -2.84 -20.13
CA GLU A 537 60.17 -2.10 -19.49
C GLU A 537 61.47 -2.93 -19.45
N GLN A 538 61.38 -4.21 -19.11
CA GLN A 538 62.53 -5.11 -19.12
C GLN A 538 63.08 -5.31 -20.54
N ARG A 539 62.21 -5.42 -21.56
CA ARG A 539 62.60 -5.50 -22.96
C ARG A 539 63.37 -4.24 -23.39
N TYR A 540 62.85 -3.04 -23.09
CA TYR A 540 63.54 -1.79 -23.41
C TYR A 540 64.91 -1.68 -22.72
N ARG A 541 65.02 -2.11 -21.46
CA ARG A 541 66.31 -2.14 -20.75
C ARG A 541 67.31 -3.10 -21.42
N LEU A 542 66.87 -4.29 -21.81
CA LEU A 542 67.74 -5.26 -22.49
C LEU A 542 68.12 -4.82 -23.90
N GLU A 543 67.20 -4.25 -24.67
CA GLU A 543 67.48 -3.67 -25.99
C GLU A 543 68.54 -2.56 -25.89
N GLY A 544 68.40 -1.67 -24.90
CA GLY A 544 69.39 -0.63 -24.60
C GLY A 544 70.75 -1.19 -24.20
N ASN A 545 70.80 -2.25 -23.38
CA ASN A 545 72.04 -2.94 -23.04
C ASN A 545 72.68 -3.61 -24.26
N ILE A 546 71.90 -4.30 -25.09
CA ILE A 546 72.39 -4.97 -26.30
C ILE A 546 72.95 -3.93 -27.29
N GLU A 547 72.27 -2.80 -27.48
CA GLU A 547 72.75 -1.71 -28.32
C GLU A 547 74.06 -1.12 -27.78
N GLY A 548 74.12 -0.87 -26.46
CA GLY A 548 75.30 -0.42 -25.75
C GLY A 548 76.49 -1.38 -25.89
N TYR A 549 76.29 -2.67 -25.62
CA TYR A 549 77.32 -3.70 -25.76
C TYR A 549 77.74 -3.90 -27.21
N THR A 550 76.82 -3.79 -28.18
CA THR A 550 77.15 -3.88 -29.61
C THR A 550 78.06 -2.72 -30.03
N LYS A 551 77.79 -1.50 -29.51
CA LYS A 551 78.64 -0.32 -29.73
C LYS A 551 80.00 -0.48 -29.06
N SER A 552 80.05 -0.92 -27.80
CA SER A 552 81.29 -1.17 -27.06
C SER A 552 82.14 -2.29 -27.68
N ARG A 553 81.51 -3.36 -28.20
CA ARG A 553 82.18 -4.42 -28.95
C ARG A 553 82.81 -3.87 -30.23
N ARG A 554 82.07 -3.08 -31.03
CA ARG A 554 82.60 -2.44 -32.25
C ARG A 554 83.77 -1.49 -31.95
N GLN A 555 83.70 -0.76 -30.84
CA GLN A 555 84.77 0.16 -30.41
C GLN A 555 86.00 -0.57 -29.85
N SER A 556 85.85 -1.82 -29.42
CA SER A 556 86.94 -2.67 -28.90
C SER A 556 87.46 -3.66 -29.96
N ALA A 557 87.17 -3.41 -31.23
CA ALA A 557 87.55 -4.27 -32.35
C ALA A 557 89.09 -4.37 -32.45
N GLY A 558 89.63 -5.59 -32.36
CA GLY A 558 91.06 -5.86 -32.23
C GLY A 558 91.51 -6.26 -30.81
N GLY A 559 90.58 -6.38 -29.85
CA GLY A 559 90.84 -6.95 -28.51
C GLY A 559 91.51 -6.01 -27.49
N LEU A 560 91.69 -4.72 -27.82
CA LEU A 560 92.30 -3.70 -26.99
C LEU A 560 91.25 -2.74 -26.39
N CYS A 561 91.54 -2.15 -25.24
CA CYS A 561 90.65 -1.21 -24.56
C CYS A 561 90.45 0.08 -25.40
N PRO A 562 89.21 0.53 -25.68
CA PRO A 562 88.96 1.72 -26.51
C PRO A 562 89.56 3.03 -25.97
N PHE A 563 89.82 3.11 -24.67
CA PHE A 563 90.33 4.31 -24.01
C PHE A 563 91.83 4.27 -23.75
N LEU A 564 92.40 3.09 -23.52
CA LEU A 564 93.79 2.91 -23.08
C LEU A 564 94.65 2.12 -24.08
N HIS A 565 94.05 1.58 -25.16
CA HIS A 565 94.71 0.83 -26.24
C HIS A 565 95.59 -0.35 -25.79
N GLU A 566 95.33 -0.89 -24.60
CA GLU A 566 96.03 -2.02 -23.99
C GLU A 566 95.05 -3.18 -23.70
N PRO A 567 95.54 -4.43 -23.59
CA PRO A 567 94.70 -5.58 -23.21
C PRO A 567 94.21 -5.43 -21.76
N CYS A 568 92.89 -5.57 -21.56
CA CYS A 568 92.26 -5.35 -20.25
C CYS A 568 92.64 -6.43 -19.21
N LEU A 569 93.44 -6.04 -18.21
CA LEU A 569 93.86 -6.91 -17.11
C LEU A 569 92.69 -7.52 -16.31
N ASN A 570 91.60 -6.78 -16.12
CA ASN A 570 90.41 -7.25 -15.39
C ASN A 570 89.67 -8.40 -16.09
N ILE A 571 89.78 -8.51 -17.42
CA ILE A 571 89.12 -9.58 -18.20
C ILE A 571 90.03 -10.80 -18.29
N LYS A 572 91.35 -10.57 -18.38
CA LYS A 572 92.37 -11.64 -18.38
C LYS A 572 92.39 -12.43 -17.08
N GLN A 573 92.17 -11.78 -15.93
CA GLN A 573 92.01 -12.43 -14.62
C GLN A 573 90.75 -13.29 -14.49
N ARG A 574 89.73 -13.04 -15.33
CA ARG A 574 88.48 -13.81 -15.37
C ARG A 574 88.54 -14.99 -16.36
N GLY A 575 89.70 -15.29 -16.93
CA GLY A 575 89.91 -16.42 -17.84
C GLY A 575 89.37 -16.22 -19.27
N ILE A 576 89.04 -14.99 -19.66
CA ILE A 576 88.44 -14.67 -20.97
C ILE A 576 89.53 -14.13 -21.92
N ILE A 577 89.53 -14.63 -23.16
CA ILE A 577 90.65 -14.50 -24.11
C ILE A 577 90.75 -13.08 -24.70
N SER A 578 89.62 -12.37 -24.85
CA SER A 578 89.58 -10.98 -25.37
C SER A 578 88.37 -10.19 -24.86
N LEU A 579 88.47 -8.85 -24.95
CA LEU A 579 87.34 -7.93 -24.71
C LEU A 579 86.14 -8.25 -25.62
N GLU A 580 86.40 -8.67 -26.86
CA GLU A 580 85.36 -9.08 -27.81
C GLU A 580 84.61 -10.32 -27.31
N SER A 581 85.32 -11.34 -26.83
CA SER A 581 84.72 -12.55 -26.26
C SER A 581 83.90 -12.26 -24.99
N TYR A 582 84.34 -11.28 -24.19
CA TYR A 582 83.58 -10.82 -23.03
C TYR A 582 82.25 -10.15 -23.43
N PHE A 583 82.28 -9.22 -24.41
CA PHE A 583 81.06 -8.59 -24.90
C PHE A 583 80.18 -9.56 -25.71
N ASP A 584 80.75 -10.56 -26.37
CA ASP A 584 80.00 -11.62 -27.04
C ASP A 584 79.23 -12.50 -26.07
N GLY A 585 79.86 -12.91 -24.95
CA GLY A 585 79.15 -13.63 -23.89
C GLY A 585 78.04 -12.80 -23.24
N LEU A 586 78.23 -11.48 -23.08
CA LEU A 586 77.17 -10.58 -22.59
C LEU A 586 76.05 -10.40 -23.61
N LEU A 587 76.37 -10.24 -24.90
CA LEU A 587 75.40 -10.13 -25.98
C LEU A 587 74.59 -11.42 -26.15
N GLU A 588 75.21 -12.59 -26.08
CA GLU A 588 74.49 -13.88 -26.13
C GLU A 588 73.55 -14.04 -24.93
N LYS A 589 74.01 -13.69 -23.73
CA LYS A 589 73.19 -13.80 -22.51
C LYS A 589 72.00 -12.84 -22.52
N ASP A 590 72.21 -11.59 -22.93
CA ASP A 590 71.13 -10.59 -22.96
C ASP A 590 70.20 -10.81 -24.15
N ARG A 591 70.68 -11.33 -25.29
CA ARG A 591 69.82 -11.77 -26.41
C ARG A 591 68.95 -12.97 -26.04
N ALA A 592 69.52 -13.98 -25.37
CA ALA A 592 68.75 -15.12 -24.89
C ALA A 592 67.65 -14.70 -23.90
N ARG A 593 67.96 -13.75 -23.00
CA ARG A 593 66.96 -13.15 -22.11
C ARG A 593 65.91 -12.31 -22.84
N LEU A 594 66.32 -11.55 -23.86
CA LEU A 594 65.41 -10.77 -24.69
C LEU A 594 64.41 -11.70 -25.40
N ASP A 595 64.89 -12.83 -25.95
CA ASP A 595 64.03 -13.82 -26.60
C ASP A 595 63.05 -14.47 -25.62
N GLU A 596 63.47 -14.73 -24.39
CA GLU A 596 62.60 -15.26 -23.33
C GLU A 596 61.51 -14.26 -22.92
N ILE A 597 61.87 -12.99 -22.73
CA ILE A 597 60.91 -11.92 -22.41
C ILE A 597 59.96 -11.66 -23.57
N ASN A 598 60.44 -11.70 -24.81
CA ASN A 598 59.59 -11.55 -26.00
C ASN A 598 58.55 -12.66 -26.08
N ARG A 599 58.91 -13.92 -25.77
CA ARG A 599 57.94 -15.03 -25.71
C ARG A 599 56.89 -14.82 -24.62
N GLN A 600 57.31 -14.45 -23.42
CA GLN A 600 56.40 -14.17 -22.29
C GLN A 600 55.46 -13.00 -22.60
N GLN A 601 55.97 -11.95 -23.25
CA GLN A 601 55.19 -10.79 -23.65
C GLN A 601 54.17 -11.12 -24.75
N ILE A 602 54.51 -11.99 -25.72
CA ILE A 602 53.56 -12.48 -26.74
C ILE A 602 52.44 -13.28 -26.06
N THR A 603 52.76 -14.18 -25.14
CA THR A 603 51.76 -14.98 -24.42
C THR A 603 50.79 -14.10 -23.61
N ILE A 604 51.32 -13.06 -22.95
CA ILE A 604 50.48 -12.11 -22.20
C ILE A 604 49.67 -11.22 -23.15
N ALA A 605 50.25 -10.79 -24.28
CA ALA A 605 49.52 -10.03 -25.29
C ALA A 605 48.34 -10.83 -25.87
N GLU A 606 48.53 -12.11 -26.17
CA GLU A 606 47.47 -13.00 -26.63
C GLU A 606 46.36 -13.15 -25.57
N ARG A 607 46.73 -13.32 -24.30
CA ARG A 607 45.77 -13.39 -23.19
C ARG A 607 45.02 -12.06 -22.99
N ILE A 608 45.69 -10.92 -23.06
CA ILE A 608 45.05 -9.59 -23.05
C ILE A 608 44.08 -9.45 -24.21
N THR A 609 44.46 -9.88 -25.42
CA THR A 609 43.61 -9.77 -26.62
C THR A 609 42.37 -10.66 -26.53
N PHE A 610 42.48 -11.82 -25.86
CA PHE A 610 41.35 -12.68 -25.56
C PHE A 610 40.41 -12.06 -24.53
N VAL A 611 40.97 -11.58 -23.41
CA VAL A 611 40.22 -10.99 -22.29
C VAL A 611 39.53 -9.67 -22.66
N LYS A 612 40.18 -8.85 -23.50
CA LYS A 612 39.63 -7.57 -24.00
C LYS A 612 38.37 -7.70 -24.87
N LYS A 613 37.97 -8.93 -25.23
CA LYS A 613 36.67 -9.17 -25.90
C LYS A 613 35.50 -9.12 -24.92
N TYR A 614 35.78 -9.24 -23.63
CA TYR A 614 34.79 -9.42 -22.57
C TYR A 614 34.82 -8.30 -21.51
N ALA A 615 35.86 -7.47 -21.52
CA ALA A 615 35.96 -6.19 -20.82
C ALA A 615 35.56 -5.05 -21.77
#